data_AF-A0A349UKN4-F1
#
_entry.id   AF-A0A349UKN4-F1
#
_cell.length_a   1.000
_cell.length_b   1.000
_cell.length_c   1.000
_cell.angle_alpha   90.00
_cell.angle_beta   90.00
_cell.angle_gamma   90.00
#
_symmetry.space_group_name_H-M   'P 1'
#
loop_
_entity.id
_entity.type
_entity.pdbx_description
1 polymer ?
#
loop_
_entity_poly.entity_id
_entity_poly.type
_entity_poly.pdbx_seq_one_letter_code
_entity_poly.pdbx_strand_id
1 'polypeptide(L)'
;MKNKIKLTLALLIGAVLGGVGMFLYGGVATKKIMALYAQAVLTETAVDARQLRKDRADEVLKRKEVALPEMIRTFEKYHRCDLPAEQGNGALWAVQRYYAENPGISAPSDIKVILDALPPRPLTQCEKEAACTTQSNPAGQ
;
A
#
# COMPACT_ATOMS: atom_id res chain seq x y z
N MET A 1 -9.34 56.75 -1.52
CA MET A 1 -9.27 55.66 -2.53
C MET A 1 -7.87 55.06 -2.70
N LYS A 2 -6.80 55.86 -2.88
CA LYS A 2 -5.43 55.36 -3.09
C LYS A 2 -4.92 54.38 -2.02
N ASN A 3 -5.26 54.58 -0.74
CA ASN A 3 -4.82 53.69 0.35
C ASN A 3 -5.51 52.32 0.34
N LYS A 4 -6.76 52.25 -0.16
CA LYS A 4 -7.48 50.97 -0.31
C LYS A 4 -6.85 50.11 -1.41
N ILE A 5 -6.48 50.75 -2.54
CA ILE A 5 -5.80 50.09 -3.66
C ILE A 5 -4.43 49.52 -3.23
N LYS A 6 -3.65 50.28 -2.45
CA LYS A 6 -2.36 49.80 -1.92
C LYS A 6 -2.52 48.59 -1.00
N LEU A 7 -3.54 48.59 -0.13
CA LEU A 7 -3.82 47.47 0.78
C LEU A 7 -4.24 46.21 0.00
N THR A 8 -5.13 46.34 -0.98
CA THR A 8 -5.56 45.22 -1.83
C THR A 8 -4.39 44.65 -2.63
N LEU A 9 -3.51 45.51 -3.16
CA LEU A 9 -2.33 45.08 -3.90
C LEU A 9 -1.33 44.33 -2.99
N ALA A 10 -1.10 44.83 -1.77
CA ALA A 10 -0.24 44.15 -0.80
C ALA A 10 -0.78 42.77 -0.39
N LEU A 11 -2.10 42.65 -0.21
CA LEU A 11 -2.76 41.36 0.07
C LEU A 11 -2.61 40.38 -1.10
N LEU A 12 -2.80 40.84 -2.34
CA LEU A 12 -2.63 40.01 -3.53
C LEU A 12 -1.19 39.52 -3.67
N ILE A 13 -0.20 40.40 -3.50
CA ILE A 13 1.22 40.03 -3.56
C ILE A 13 1.55 39.02 -2.44
N GLY A 14 1.08 39.26 -1.21
CA GLY A 14 1.26 38.34 -0.09
C GLY A 14 0.65 36.96 -0.37
N ALA A 15 -0.55 36.91 -0.95
CA ALA A 15 -1.20 35.66 -1.32
C ALA A 15 -0.44 34.90 -2.42
N VAL A 16 0.05 35.60 -3.45
CA VAL A 16 0.85 34.99 -4.53
C VAL A 16 2.17 34.46 -3.99
N LEU A 17 2.91 35.25 -3.22
CA LEU A 17 4.19 34.82 -2.64
C LEU A 17 3.99 33.67 -1.64
N GLY A 18 2.94 33.72 -0.83
CA GLY A 18 2.57 32.63 0.07
C GLY A 18 2.23 31.33 -0.67
N GLY A 19 1.44 31.42 -1.74
CA GLY A 19 1.09 30.28 -2.59
C GLY A 19 2.30 29.63 -3.26
N VAL A 20 3.20 30.44 -3.83
CA VAL A 20 4.46 29.94 -4.44
C VAL A 20 5.35 29.28 -3.39
N GLY A 21 5.51 29.91 -2.22
CA GLY A 21 6.29 29.35 -1.12
C GLY A 21 5.74 27.99 -0.66
N MET A 22 4.43 27.88 -0.48
CA MET A 22 3.77 26.64 -0.05
C MET A 22 3.89 25.53 -1.11
N PHE A 23 3.76 25.86 -2.40
CA PHE A 23 3.94 24.91 -3.49
C PHE A 23 5.36 24.34 -3.53
N LEU A 24 6.38 25.20 -3.43
CA LEU A 24 7.78 24.77 -3.41
C LEU A 24 8.09 23.91 -2.17
N TYR A 25 7.59 24.32 -1.00
CA TYR A 25 7.75 23.56 0.23
C TYR A 25 7.09 22.18 0.14
N GLY A 26 5.86 22.11 -0.36
CA GLY A 26 5.14 20.85 -0.59
C GLY A 26 5.90 19.92 -1.54
N GLY A 27 6.45 20.45 -2.64
CA GLY A 27 7.26 19.68 -3.58
C GLY A 27 8.53 19.09 -2.93
N VAL A 28 9.22 19.85 -2.08
CA VAL A 28 10.40 19.36 -1.35
C VAL A 28 10.01 18.32 -0.29
N ALA A 29 8.91 18.54 0.44
CA ALA A 29 8.41 17.60 1.43
C ALA A 29 8.06 16.24 0.80
N THR A 30 7.33 16.23 -0.31
CA THR A 30 6.98 15.01 -1.04
C THR A 30 8.23 14.27 -1.52
N LYS A 31 9.22 14.98 -2.08
CA LYS A 31 10.49 14.38 -2.50
C LYS A 31 11.22 13.70 -1.35
N LYS A 32 11.25 14.32 -0.17
CA LYS A 32 11.86 13.74 1.03
C LYS A 32 11.14 12.48 1.49
N ILE A 33 9.81 12.51 1.54
CA ILE A 33 9.00 11.33 1.94
C ILE A 33 9.24 10.17 0.97
N MET A 34 9.21 10.43 -0.34
CA MET A 34 9.47 9.41 -1.35
C MET A 34 10.91 8.86 -1.27
N ALA A 35 11.89 9.71 -0.95
CA ALA A 35 13.27 9.27 -0.75
C ALA A 35 13.41 8.35 0.47
N LEU A 36 12.74 8.65 1.59
CA LEU A 36 12.72 7.78 2.77
C LEU A 36 12.05 6.43 2.48
N TYR A 37 10.93 6.45 1.75
CA TYR A 37 10.25 5.22 1.32
C TYR A 37 11.16 4.37 0.41
N ALA A 38 11.77 4.98 -0.61
CA ALA A 38 12.69 4.29 -1.51
C ALA A 38 13.90 3.72 -0.75
N GLN A 39 14.47 4.46 0.20
CA GLN A 39 15.56 4.00 1.05
C GLN A 39 15.16 2.78 1.88
N ALA A 40 13.97 2.80 2.51
CA ALA A 40 13.48 1.71 3.33
C ALA A 40 13.30 0.43 2.49
N VAL A 41 12.60 0.53 1.35
CA VAL A 41 12.37 -0.59 0.43
C VAL A 41 13.69 -1.15 -0.13
N LEU A 42 14.62 -0.28 -0.52
CA LEU A 42 15.93 -0.70 -1.03
C LEU A 42 16.73 -1.45 0.04
N THR A 43 16.77 -0.92 1.26
CA THR A 43 17.50 -1.52 2.37
C THR A 43 16.91 -2.88 2.75
N GLU A 44 15.59 -2.95 2.88
CA GLU A 44 14.89 -4.19 3.21
C GLU A 44 15.10 -5.25 2.13
N THR A 45 14.98 -4.89 0.86
CA THR A 45 15.20 -5.79 -0.29
C THR A 45 16.64 -6.31 -0.32
N ALA A 46 17.63 -5.45 -0.07
CA ALA A 46 19.04 -5.86 -0.02
C ALA A 46 19.33 -6.81 1.16
N VAL A 47 18.72 -6.57 2.32
CA VAL A 47 18.83 -7.44 3.49
C VAL A 47 18.20 -8.80 3.22
N ASP A 48 16.99 -8.82 2.64
CA ASP A 48 16.29 -10.06 2.27
C ASP A 48 17.10 -10.87 1.26
N ALA A 49 17.55 -10.24 0.17
CA ALA A 49 18.38 -10.91 -0.82
C ALA A 49 19.66 -11.50 -0.21
N ARG A 50 20.32 -10.78 0.70
CA ARG A 50 21.51 -11.26 1.40
C ARG A 50 21.21 -12.46 2.32
N GLN A 51 20.08 -12.45 3.02
CA GLN A 51 19.69 -13.56 3.90
C GLN A 51 19.27 -14.79 3.10
N LEU A 52 18.52 -14.61 2.02
CA LEU A 52 18.13 -15.68 1.10
C LEU A 52 19.36 -16.34 0.46
N ARG A 53 20.39 -15.58 0.08
CA ARG A 53 21.66 -16.12 -0.44
C ARG A 53 22.49 -16.89 0.60
N LYS A 54 22.11 -16.84 1.87
CA LYS A 54 22.72 -17.58 2.98
C LYS A 54 21.83 -18.71 3.50
N ASP A 55 20.83 -19.11 2.72
CA ASP A 55 19.85 -20.15 3.08
C ASP A 55 19.06 -19.85 4.36
N ARG A 56 18.84 -18.56 4.66
CA ARG A 56 18.07 -18.09 5.83
C ARG A 56 16.64 -17.68 5.46
N ALA A 57 15.98 -18.46 4.61
CA ALA A 57 14.62 -18.18 4.15
C ALA A 57 13.62 -18.09 5.32
N ASP A 58 13.74 -18.98 6.31
CA ASP A 58 12.86 -18.99 7.48
C ASP A 58 13.01 -17.74 8.35
N GLU A 59 14.23 -17.20 8.48
CA GLU A 59 14.47 -15.94 9.21
C GLU A 59 13.81 -14.75 8.51
N VAL A 60 13.86 -14.72 7.17
CA VAL A 60 13.18 -13.71 6.35
C VAL A 60 11.67 -13.82 6.54
N LEU A 61 11.13 -15.02 6.34
CA LEU A 61 9.70 -15.29 6.44
C LEU A 61 9.15 -14.89 7.81
N LYS A 62 9.75 -15.39 8.90
CA LYS A 62 9.34 -15.07 10.27
C LYS A 62 9.33 -13.56 10.54
N ARG A 63 10.32 -12.83 10.03
CA ARG A 63 10.39 -11.38 10.24
C ARG A 63 9.28 -10.65 9.50
N LYS A 64 8.95 -11.09 8.28
CA LYS A 64 7.82 -10.53 7.50
C LYS A 64 6.49 -10.83 8.17
N GLU A 65 6.29 -12.06 8.64
CA GLU A 65 5.07 -12.48 9.36
C GLU A 65 4.85 -11.66 10.64
N VAL A 66 5.90 -11.40 11.41
CA VAL A 66 5.82 -10.60 12.63
C VAL A 66 5.48 -9.14 12.32
N ALA A 67 5.99 -8.58 11.22
CA ALA A 67 5.73 -7.20 10.83
C ALA A 67 4.35 -7.01 10.18
N LEU A 68 3.86 -8.03 9.47
CA LEU A 68 2.68 -7.96 8.61
C LEU A 68 1.43 -7.42 9.33
N PRO A 69 1.10 -7.84 10.57
CA PRO A 69 -0.04 -7.30 11.30
C PRO A 69 -0.04 -5.78 11.46
N GLU A 70 1.11 -5.23 11.85
CA GLU A 70 1.23 -3.79 12.11
C GLU A 70 1.19 -2.97 10.81
N MET A 71 1.75 -3.53 9.74
CA MET A 71 1.65 -2.93 8.41
C MET A 71 0.20 -2.85 7.94
N ILE A 72 -0.61 -3.89 8.18
CA ILE A 72 -2.04 -3.89 7.84
C ILE A 72 -2.80 -2.85 8.65
N ARG A 73 -2.57 -2.76 9.97
CA ARG A 73 -3.20 -1.74 10.83
C ARG A 73 -2.86 -0.33 10.38
N THR A 74 -1.58 -0.08 10.08
CA THR A 74 -1.11 1.22 9.61
C THR A 74 -1.73 1.55 8.27
N PHE A 75 -1.77 0.59 7.35
CA PHE A 75 -2.38 0.74 6.03
C PHE A 75 -3.86 1.10 6.14
N GLU A 76 -4.63 0.30 6.90
CA GLU A 76 -6.07 0.51 7.08
C GLU A 76 -6.38 1.85 7.72
N LYS A 77 -5.59 2.24 8.74
CA LYS A 77 -5.83 3.47 9.50
C LYS A 77 -5.43 4.75 8.76
N TYR A 78 -4.34 4.72 8.00
CA TYR A 78 -3.71 5.94 7.49
C TYR A 78 -3.63 6.05 5.98
N HIS A 79 -3.73 4.96 5.23
CA HIS A 79 -3.46 4.97 3.78
C HIS A 79 -4.62 4.45 2.94
N ARG A 80 -5.54 3.70 3.55
CA ARG A 80 -6.68 3.09 2.86
C ARG A 80 -7.57 4.12 2.15
N CYS A 81 -7.82 5.27 2.78
CA CYS A 81 -8.65 6.33 2.22
C CYS A 81 -7.93 7.19 1.17
N ASP A 82 -6.61 7.11 1.08
CA ASP A 82 -5.81 7.89 0.14
C ASP A 82 -5.70 7.21 -1.24
N LEU A 83 -6.11 5.94 -1.34
CA LEU A 83 -6.02 5.13 -2.54
C LEU A 83 -7.41 4.89 -3.15
N PRO A 84 -7.49 4.76 -4.50
CA PRO A 84 -8.66 4.17 -5.12
C PRO A 84 -8.97 2.80 -4.51
N ALA A 85 -10.26 2.51 -4.29
CA ALA A 85 -10.71 1.30 -3.60
C ALA A 85 -10.08 0.02 -4.18
N GLU A 86 -9.93 -0.07 -5.50
CA GLU A 86 -9.31 -1.22 -6.18
C GLU A 86 -7.83 -1.40 -5.80
N GLN A 87 -7.06 -0.31 -5.74
CA GLN A 87 -5.64 -0.37 -5.38
C GLN A 87 -5.47 -0.72 -3.91
N GLY A 88 -6.30 -0.13 -3.05
CA GLY A 88 -6.27 -0.47 -1.63
C GLY A 88 -6.68 -1.92 -1.37
N ASN A 89 -7.67 -2.43 -2.12
CA ASN A 89 -8.11 -3.82 -2.02
C ASN A 89 -7.03 -4.79 -2.50
N GLY A 90 -6.27 -4.43 -3.53
CA GLY A 90 -5.18 -5.24 -4.07
C GLY A 90 -4.20 -5.71 -2.99
N ALA A 91 -3.75 -4.79 -2.14
CA ALA A 91 -2.83 -5.12 -1.04
C ALA A 91 -3.47 -6.07 -0.01
N LEU A 92 -4.71 -5.79 0.41
CA LEU A 92 -5.39 -6.60 1.41
C LEU A 92 -5.82 -7.99 0.87
N TRP A 93 -6.12 -8.12 -0.43
CA TRP A 93 -6.36 -9.42 -1.06
C TRP A 93 -5.10 -10.28 -1.09
N ALA A 94 -3.91 -9.70 -1.28
CA ALA A 94 -2.66 -10.45 -1.19
C ALA A 94 -2.44 -11.00 0.23
N VAL A 95 -2.75 -10.20 1.26
CA VAL A 95 -2.73 -10.63 2.66
C VAL A 95 -3.76 -11.73 2.93
N GLN A 96 -4.99 -11.57 2.42
CA GLN A 96 -6.04 -12.57 2.57
C GLN A 96 -5.62 -13.92 1.96
N ARG A 97 -4.97 -13.89 0.78
CA ARG A 97 -4.42 -15.09 0.15
C ARG A 97 -3.33 -15.74 0.99
N TYR A 98 -2.42 -14.95 1.55
CA TYR A 98 -1.36 -15.44 2.41
C TYR A 98 -1.90 -16.30 3.57
N TYR A 99 -2.89 -15.79 4.31
CA TYR A 99 -3.50 -16.54 5.40
C TYR A 99 -4.34 -17.73 4.94
N ALA A 100 -5.00 -17.64 3.77
CA ALA A 100 -5.77 -18.75 3.22
C ALA A 100 -4.89 -19.94 2.78
N GLU A 101 -3.71 -19.66 2.21
CA GLU A 101 -2.76 -20.67 1.74
C GLU A 101 -1.91 -21.27 2.87
N ASN A 102 -1.89 -20.62 4.05
CA ASN A 102 -1.10 -21.03 5.20
C ASN A 102 -1.98 -21.26 6.43
N PRO A 103 -2.79 -22.34 6.49
CA PRO A 103 -3.78 -22.57 7.55
C PRO A 103 -3.17 -22.75 8.94
N GLY A 104 -1.86 -23.05 9.04
CA GLY A 104 -1.13 -23.07 10.31
C GLY A 104 -0.88 -21.68 10.92
N ILE A 105 -1.19 -20.61 10.18
CA ILE A 105 -0.98 -19.22 10.58
C ILE A 105 -2.33 -18.51 10.58
N SER A 106 -2.84 -18.17 11.76
CA SER A 106 -4.09 -17.43 11.88
C SER A 106 -3.85 -15.93 11.89
N ALA A 107 -4.64 -15.19 11.11
CA ALA A 107 -4.70 -13.74 11.23
C ALA A 107 -5.20 -13.33 12.62
N PRO A 108 -4.57 -12.33 13.27
CA PRO A 108 -5.11 -11.70 14.46
C PRO A 108 -6.58 -11.29 14.28
N SER A 109 -7.38 -11.35 15.35
CA SER A 109 -8.84 -11.17 15.25
C SER A 109 -9.26 -9.80 14.70
N ASP A 110 -8.51 -8.75 15.04
CA ASP A 110 -8.70 -7.38 14.54
C ASP A 110 -8.43 -7.30 13.03
N ILE A 111 -7.42 -8.01 12.54
CA ILE A 111 -7.09 -8.07 11.11
C ILE A 111 -8.09 -8.91 10.35
N LYS A 112 -8.55 -10.01 10.95
CA LYS A 112 -9.56 -10.87 10.34
C LYS A 112 -10.83 -10.07 9.99
N VAL A 113 -11.27 -9.18 10.88
CA VAL A 113 -12.42 -8.29 10.60
C VAL A 113 -12.17 -7.43 9.36
N ILE A 114 -10.96 -6.89 9.19
CA ILE A 114 -10.58 -6.10 8.00
C ILE A 114 -10.64 -6.96 6.74
N LEU A 115 -10.06 -8.16 6.78
CA LEU A 115 -9.97 -9.07 5.63
C LEU A 115 -11.34 -9.64 5.24
N ASP A 116 -12.21 -9.93 6.21
CA ASP A 116 -13.55 -10.47 5.98
C ASP A 116 -14.51 -9.40 5.41
N ALA A 117 -14.22 -8.12 5.62
CA ALA A 117 -14.99 -7.00 5.06
C ALA A 117 -14.64 -6.68 3.59
N LEU A 118 -13.61 -7.31 3.02
CA LEU A 118 -13.20 -7.07 1.65
C LEU A 118 -14.26 -7.59 0.65
N PRO A 119 -14.50 -6.86 -0.46
CA PRO A 119 -15.29 -7.41 -1.54
C PRO A 119 -14.59 -8.64 -2.15
N PRO A 120 -15.33 -9.52 -2.84
CA PRO A 120 -14.75 -10.67 -3.51
C PRO A 120 -13.59 -10.26 -4.40
N ARG A 121 -12.45 -10.94 -4.23
CA ARG A 121 -11.25 -10.66 -5.02
C ARG A 121 -11.48 -10.98 -6.50
N PRO A 122 -10.92 -10.19 -7.42
CA PRO A 122 -10.88 -10.56 -8.82
C PRO A 122 -10.02 -11.81 -9.00
N LEU A 123 -10.42 -12.67 -9.94
CA LEU A 123 -9.62 -13.83 -10.32
C LEU A 123 -8.31 -13.37 -10.97
N THR A 124 -7.21 -14.02 -10.59
CA THR A 124 -5.93 -13.89 -11.31
C THR A 124 -6.04 -14.53 -12.69
N GLN A 125 -5.10 -14.21 -13.58
CA GLN A 125 -5.10 -14.75 -14.93
C GLN A 125 -5.02 -16.28 -14.95
N CYS A 126 -4.17 -16.87 -14.10
CA CYS A 126 -4.06 -18.33 -13.95
C CYS A 126 -5.38 -18.95 -13.46
N GLU A 127 -6.09 -18.29 -12.53
CA GLU A 127 -7.38 -18.78 -12.03
C GLU A 127 -8.50 -18.68 -13.08
N LYS A 128 -8.46 -17.65 -13.95
CA LYS A 128 -9.38 -17.54 -15.08
C LYS A 128 -9.17 -18.67 -16.09
N GLU A 129 -7.92 -18.99 -16.41
CA GLU A 129 -7.56 -20.07 -17.33
C GLU A 129 -7.98 -21.45 -16.78
N ALA A 130 -7.77 -21.70 -15.49
CA ALA A 130 -8.25 -22.91 -14.81
C ALA A 130 -9.79 -23.01 -14.82
N ALA A 131 -10.50 -21.92 -14.50
CA ALA A 131 -11.96 -21.89 -14.51
C ALA A 131 -12.55 -22.09 -15.91
N CYS A 132 -11.93 -21.54 -16.95
CA CYS A 132 -12.32 -21.78 -18.35
C CYS A 132 -12.11 -23.24 -18.77
N THR A 133 -11.03 -23.87 -18.30
CA THR A 133 -10.73 -25.29 -18.61
C THR A 133 -11.74 -26.23 -17.94
N THR A 134 -12.17 -25.91 -16.70
CA THR A 134 -13.21 -26.68 -16.00
C THR A 134 -14.59 -26.51 -16.63
N GLN A 135 -14.89 -25.34 -17.22
CA GLN A 135 -16.16 -25.14 -17.93
C GLN A 135 -16.20 -25.77 -19.33
N SER A 136 -15.05 -25.95 -19.99
CA SER A 136 -14.98 -26.56 -21.32
C SER A 136 -14.95 -28.09 -21.33
N ASN A 137 -14.91 -28.75 -20.16
CA ASN A 137 -14.89 -30.21 -20.08
C ASN A 137 -15.89 -30.77 -19.05
N PRO A 138 -17.20 -30.78 -19.36
CA PRO A 138 -18.18 -31.50 -18.54
C PRO A 138 -18.19 -33.02 -18.76
N ALA A 139 -17.31 -33.57 -19.60
CA ALA A 139 -17.27 -34.99 -19.93
C ALA A 139 -15.94 -35.63 -19.51
N GLY A 140 -15.91 -36.12 -18.28
CA GLY A 140 -14.78 -36.86 -17.71
C GLY A 140 -15.23 -37.78 -16.58
N GLN A 141 -16.33 -38.51 -16.80
CA GLN A 141 -16.67 -39.77 -16.13
C GLN A 141 -16.96 -40.80 -17.20
#